data_AF-A0A524PFB4-F1
#
_entry.id   AF-A0A524PFB4-F1
#
_cell.length_a   1.000
_cell.length_b   1.000
_cell.length_c   1.000
_cell.angle_alpha   90.00
_cell.angle_beta   90.00
_cell.angle_gamma   90.00
#
_symmetry.space_group_name_H-M   'P 1'
#
loop_
_entity.id
_entity.type
_entity.pdbx_description
1 polymer ?
#
loop_
_entity_poly.entity_id
_entity_poly.type
_entity_poly.pdbx_seq_one_letter_code
_entity_poly.pdbx_strand_id
1 'polypeptide(L)'
;MRHVVTISWLLIILSFLPFEKSESQELNCSVQVSAQKIQGSNRQVFQTMQKSIYEFMNNTVWTNSVFGFNERIDCSILINLTDQLSADEFRGTIQIQSRRPAYSTTYNTTMLNFVDNNFQFTYVEFEPLEFDPNTYMSNLTSVLAFYAYLIIGFDYDSFSLNGGQPYFEIAERIV
;
A
#
# COMPACT_ATOMS: atom_id res chain seq x y z
N MET A 1 -2.10 19.14 -53.47
CA MET A 1 -0.90 18.50 -52.90
C MET A 1 -0.50 19.03 -51.52
N ARG A 2 -0.40 20.36 -51.29
CA ARG A 2 -0.05 20.92 -49.96
C ARG A 2 -0.97 20.49 -48.80
N HIS A 3 -2.29 20.43 -49.01
CA HIS A 3 -3.25 19.99 -47.96
C HIS A 3 -3.17 18.50 -47.63
N VAL A 4 -2.77 17.65 -48.58
CA VAL A 4 -2.59 16.21 -48.36
C VAL A 4 -1.35 15.96 -47.50
N VAL A 5 -0.28 16.73 -47.74
CA VAL A 5 0.95 16.69 -46.94
C VAL A 5 0.65 17.12 -45.50
N THR A 6 -0.10 18.21 -45.28
CA THR A 6 -0.45 18.66 -43.91
C THR A 6 -1.32 17.66 -43.15
N ILE A 7 -2.25 16.96 -43.82
CA ILE A 7 -3.05 15.89 -43.21
C ILE A 7 -2.17 14.67 -42.85
N SER A 8 -1.19 14.35 -43.70
CA SER A 8 -0.24 13.26 -43.46
C SER A 8 0.71 13.56 -42.29
N TRP A 9 1.13 14.81 -42.09
CA TRP A 9 1.90 15.23 -40.91
C TRP A 9 1.06 15.19 -39.62
N LEU A 10 -0.24 15.53 -39.71
CA LEU A 10 -1.16 15.45 -38.58
C LEU A 10 -1.39 13.99 -38.11
N LEU A 11 -1.47 13.06 -39.06
CA LEU A 11 -1.63 11.61 -38.77
C LEU A 11 -0.37 10.99 -38.13
N ILE A 12 0.83 11.46 -38.51
CA ILE A 12 2.10 11.00 -37.92
C ILE A 12 2.26 11.49 -36.48
N ILE A 13 1.83 12.71 -36.17
CA ILE A 13 1.87 13.24 -34.79
C ILE A 13 0.89 12.49 -33.87
N LEU A 14 -0.26 12.05 -34.39
CA LEU A 14 -1.24 11.28 -33.61
C LEU A 14 -0.74 9.85 -33.28
N SER A 15 0.20 9.30 -34.05
CA SER A 15 0.79 7.97 -33.81
C SER A 15 1.89 7.91 -32.74
N PHE A 16 2.29 9.06 -32.16
CA PHE A 16 3.29 9.16 -31.09
C PHE A 16 2.68 9.57 -29.74
N LEU A 17 1.39 9.31 -29.52
CA LEU A 17 0.85 9.41 -28.16
C LEU A 17 1.45 8.26 -27.32
N PRO A 18 2.22 8.54 -26.26
CA PRO A 18 2.65 7.49 -25.36
C PRO A 18 1.41 6.82 -24.78
N PHE A 19 1.34 5.49 -24.92
CA PHE A 19 0.40 4.68 -24.16
C PHE A 19 0.81 4.79 -22.70
N GLU A 20 0.18 5.70 -21.95
CA GLU A 20 0.36 5.72 -20.50
C GLU A 20 -0.18 4.40 -19.97
N LYS A 21 0.74 3.55 -19.49
CA LYS A 21 0.36 2.40 -18.68
C LYS A 21 -0.28 2.99 -17.43
N SER A 22 -1.59 2.79 -17.30
CA SER A 22 -2.29 3.06 -16.05
C SER A 22 -1.69 2.14 -15.00
N GLU A 23 -0.74 2.66 -14.21
CA GLU A 23 -0.28 2.05 -12.97
C GLU A 23 -1.51 1.94 -12.07
N SER A 24 -2.09 0.75 -12.02
CA SER A 24 -3.21 0.52 -11.13
C SER A 24 -2.68 0.12 -9.78
N GLN A 25 -3.00 0.93 -8.78
CA GLN A 25 -2.68 0.65 -7.40
C GLN A 25 -3.81 -0.19 -6.83
N GLU A 26 -3.47 -1.36 -6.30
CA GLU A 26 -4.44 -2.36 -5.87
C GLU A 26 -5.15 -1.96 -4.57
N LEU A 27 -4.46 -1.20 -3.73
CA LEU A 27 -4.92 -0.85 -2.40
C LEU A 27 -5.50 0.57 -2.37
N ASN A 28 -6.54 0.72 -1.54
CA ASN A 28 -7.06 2.00 -1.07
C ASN A 28 -6.97 2.01 0.47
N CYS A 29 -5.75 2.18 0.97
CA CYS A 29 -5.40 2.12 2.38
C CYS A 29 -5.42 3.50 3.02
N SER A 30 -6.28 3.70 4.01
CA SER A 30 -6.16 4.81 4.94
C SER A 30 -5.11 4.51 6.00
N VAL A 31 -4.29 5.49 6.38
CA VAL A 31 -3.22 5.32 7.37
C VAL A 31 -3.34 6.39 8.44
N GLN A 32 -3.29 5.97 9.70
CA GLN A 32 -3.27 6.87 10.86
C GLN A 32 -2.12 6.49 11.79
N VAL A 33 -1.29 7.48 12.13
CA VAL A 33 -0.20 7.31 13.12
C VAL A 33 -0.53 8.17 14.34
N SER A 34 -0.66 7.52 15.50
CA SER A 34 -0.93 8.15 16.79
C SER A 34 0.27 8.00 17.71
N ALA A 35 0.75 9.11 18.26
CA ALA A 35 1.89 9.13 19.19
C ALA A 35 1.54 9.88 20.49
N GLN A 36 0.30 9.72 20.97
CA GLN A 36 -0.22 10.48 22.12
C GLN A 36 0.57 10.24 23.42
N LYS A 37 1.15 9.06 23.60
CA LYS A 37 1.94 8.67 24.79
C LYS A 37 3.36 9.22 24.78
N ILE A 38 3.87 9.64 23.62
CA ILE A 38 5.22 10.15 23.47
C ILE A 38 5.19 11.68 23.75
N GLN A 39 5.88 12.09 24.81
CA GLN A 39 5.98 13.49 25.25
C GLN A 39 7.22 14.17 24.64
N GLY A 40 7.13 15.46 24.31
CA GLY A 40 8.30 16.27 23.94
C GLY A 40 8.90 16.06 22.54
N SER A 41 8.34 15.17 21.71
CA SER A 41 8.86 14.91 20.35
C SER A 41 8.44 15.97 19.32
N ASN A 42 9.27 16.11 18.28
CA ASN A 42 8.92 16.82 17.07
C ASN A 42 7.71 16.15 16.41
N ARG A 43 6.51 16.70 16.53
CA ARG A 43 5.29 16.06 15.97
C ARG A 43 5.32 15.95 14.45
N GLN A 44 6.20 16.69 13.78
CA GLN A 44 6.40 16.62 12.34
C GLN A 44 6.77 15.21 11.90
N VAL A 45 7.62 14.50 12.66
CA VAL A 45 8.09 13.14 12.31
C VAL A 45 6.93 12.15 12.16
N PHE A 46 5.88 12.30 12.96
CA PHE A 46 4.72 11.41 12.89
C PHE A 46 3.82 11.74 11.69
N GLN A 47 3.76 13.01 11.29
CA GLN A 47 3.02 13.44 10.10
C GLN A 47 3.73 12.99 8.82
N THR A 48 5.05 13.13 8.78
CA THR A 48 5.89 12.64 7.67
C THR A 48 5.82 11.12 7.60
N MET A 49 5.95 10.41 8.72
CA MET A 49 5.78 8.95 8.81
C MET A 49 4.41 8.50 8.29
N GLN A 50 3.31 9.10 8.74
CA GLN A 50 1.97 8.76 8.26
C GLN A 50 1.87 8.93 6.74
N LYS A 51 2.39 10.03 6.20
CA LYS A 51 2.38 10.30 4.77
C LYS A 51 3.23 9.30 4.00
N SER A 52 4.45 9.01 4.45
CA SER A 52 5.35 8.04 3.82
C SER A 52 4.73 6.64 3.77
N ILE A 53 4.11 6.20 4.88
CA ILE A 53 3.43 4.89 4.93
C ILE A 53 2.20 4.89 4.02
N TYR A 54 1.41 5.96 4.00
CA TYR A 54 0.28 6.10 3.09
C TYR A 54 0.72 6.00 1.62
N GLU A 55 1.76 6.73 1.23
CA GLU A 55 2.30 6.71 -0.12
C GLU A 55 2.88 5.33 -0.45
N PHE A 56 3.62 4.71 0.45
CA PHE A 56 4.15 3.36 0.27
C PHE A 56 3.04 2.33 0.03
N MET A 57 1.98 2.34 0.86
CA MET A 57 0.90 1.36 0.71
C MET A 57 0.08 1.55 -0.57
N ASN A 58 -0.17 2.80 -0.96
CA ASN A 58 -1.08 3.13 -2.06
C ASN A 58 -0.39 3.40 -3.40
N ASN A 59 0.94 3.54 -3.45
CA ASN A 59 1.68 3.78 -4.70
C ASN A 59 2.64 2.65 -5.06
N THR A 60 2.88 1.69 -4.17
CA THR A 60 3.61 0.47 -4.51
C THR A 60 2.74 -0.43 -5.39
N VAL A 61 3.35 -0.99 -6.44
CA VAL A 61 2.73 -2.01 -7.28
C VAL A 61 2.95 -3.37 -6.61
N TRP A 62 1.89 -3.97 -6.07
CA TRP A 62 1.99 -5.22 -5.32
C TRP A 62 1.85 -6.45 -6.22
N THR A 63 1.14 -6.31 -7.33
CA THR A 63 0.77 -7.38 -8.26
C THR A 63 0.92 -6.91 -9.71
N ASN A 64 0.80 -7.83 -10.66
CA ASN A 64 0.75 -7.48 -12.10
C ASN A 64 -0.67 -7.22 -12.61
N SER A 65 -1.67 -7.23 -11.72
CA SER A 65 -3.08 -7.08 -12.07
C SER A 65 -3.45 -5.62 -12.24
N VAL A 66 -4.29 -5.31 -13.23
CA VAL A 66 -4.78 -3.95 -13.48
C VAL A 66 -6.15 -3.80 -12.81
N PHE A 67 -6.23 -3.00 -11.74
CA PHE A 67 -7.48 -2.70 -11.05
C PHE A 67 -8.18 -1.44 -11.60
N GLY A 68 -9.50 -1.45 -11.68
CA GLY A 68 -10.28 -0.22 -11.75
C GLY A 68 -10.28 0.53 -10.42
N PHE A 69 -10.54 1.85 -10.42
CA PHE A 69 -10.63 2.62 -9.17
C PHE A 69 -11.66 2.05 -8.17
N ASN A 70 -12.78 1.53 -8.68
CA ASN A 70 -13.84 0.92 -7.85
C ASN A 70 -13.53 -0.53 -7.44
N GLU A 71 -12.44 -1.11 -7.94
CA GLU A 71 -12.02 -2.48 -7.62
C GLU A 71 -10.89 -2.51 -6.59
N ARG A 72 -10.34 -1.35 -6.22
CA ARG A 72 -9.30 -1.23 -5.20
C ARG A 72 -9.79 -1.79 -3.87
N ILE A 73 -8.89 -2.46 -3.17
CA ILE A 73 -9.19 -3.10 -1.90
C ILE A 73 -9.17 -2.03 -0.81
N ASP A 74 -10.32 -1.82 -0.17
CA ASP A 74 -10.43 -0.88 0.94
C ASP A 74 -9.75 -1.43 2.20
N CYS A 75 -8.78 -0.68 2.72
CA CYS A 75 -8.02 -1.04 3.91
C CYS A 75 -7.77 0.15 4.85
N SER A 76 -7.44 -0.16 6.09
CA SER A 76 -7.00 0.81 7.08
C SER A 76 -5.87 0.27 7.94
N ILE A 77 -4.87 1.11 8.17
CA ILE A 77 -3.74 0.86 9.04
C ILE A 77 -3.75 1.89 10.16
N LEU A 78 -3.83 1.42 11.40
CA LEU A 78 -3.69 2.26 12.58
C LEU A 78 -2.41 1.87 13.32
N ILE A 79 -1.48 2.80 13.42
CA ILE A 79 -0.25 2.64 14.19
C ILE A 79 -0.36 3.50 15.45
N ASN A 80 -0.26 2.86 16.61
CA ASN A 80 -0.21 3.57 17.89
C ASN A 80 1.18 3.41 18.49
N LEU A 81 1.97 4.47 18.45
CA LEU A 81 3.32 4.56 19.03
C LEU A 81 3.22 4.80 20.54
N THR A 82 3.85 3.92 21.29
CA THR A 82 3.92 4.00 22.76
C THR A 82 5.23 4.63 23.21
N ASP A 83 6.33 4.30 22.54
CA ASP A 83 7.67 4.68 22.95
C ASP A 83 8.51 5.13 21.76
N GLN A 84 9.42 6.07 22.02
CA GLN A 84 10.52 6.46 21.13
C GLN A 84 11.81 6.01 21.79
N LEU A 85 12.43 4.96 21.26
CA LEU A 85 13.61 4.32 21.85
C LEU A 85 14.90 5.09 21.52
N SER A 86 14.95 5.70 20.34
CA SER A 86 16.04 6.58 19.89
C SER A 86 15.48 7.67 18.97
N ALA A 87 16.34 8.46 18.30
CA ALA A 87 15.89 9.51 17.39
C ALA A 87 14.95 8.96 16.30
N ASP A 88 15.30 7.81 15.73
CA ASP A 88 14.63 7.22 14.55
C ASP A 88 13.95 5.88 14.86
N GLU A 89 14.01 5.40 16.11
CA GLU A 89 13.46 4.10 16.50
C GLU A 89 12.22 4.23 17.37
N PHE A 90 11.15 3.55 16.97
CA PHE A 90 9.83 3.65 17.57
C PHE A 90 9.30 2.27 17.94
N ARG A 91 8.49 2.21 18.99
CA ARG A 91 7.76 1.01 19.41
C ARG A 91 6.29 1.33 19.64
N GLY A 92 5.43 0.37 19.34
CA GLY A 92 4.00 0.47 19.56
C GLY A 92 3.24 -0.75 19.07
N THR A 93 2.04 -0.48 18.56
CA THR A 93 1.11 -1.48 18.03
C THR A 93 0.69 -1.09 16.61
N ILE A 94 0.36 -2.08 15.79
CA ILE A 94 -0.21 -1.88 14.47
C ILE A 94 -1.50 -2.69 14.35
N GLN A 95 -2.55 -2.06 13.86
CA GLN A 95 -3.82 -2.70 13.54
C GLN A 95 -4.10 -2.56 12.05
N ILE A 96 -4.46 -3.68 11.44
CA ILE A 96 -4.75 -3.81 10.02
C ILE A 96 -6.18 -4.27 9.85
N GLN A 97 -6.94 -3.56 9.03
CA GLN A 97 -8.27 -3.98 8.63
C GLN A 97 -8.42 -3.88 7.12
N SER A 98 -9.06 -4.87 6.51
CA SER A 98 -9.55 -4.79 5.12
C SER A 98 -11.02 -5.16 5.06
N ARG A 99 -11.73 -4.59 4.10
CA ARG A 99 -13.16 -4.80 3.93
C ARG A 99 -13.56 -4.78 2.47
N ARG A 100 -14.70 -5.40 2.20
CA ARG A 100 -15.30 -5.44 0.87
C ARG A 100 -16.81 -5.30 0.92
N PRO A 101 -17.45 -4.64 -0.05
CA PRO A 101 -18.90 -4.70 -0.20
C PRO A 101 -19.35 -6.14 -0.46
N ALA A 102 -20.36 -6.62 0.27
CA ALA A 102 -21.00 -7.88 -0.03
C ALA A 102 -21.69 -7.80 -1.40
N TYR A 103 -21.73 -8.92 -2.12
CA TYR A 103 -22.18 -8.97 -3.51
C TYR A 103 -23.53 -8.26 -3.74
N SER A 104 -23.54 -7.31 -4.68
CA SER A 104 -24.71 -6.48 -5.03
C SER A 104 -25.31 -5.67 -3.86
N THR A 105 -24.52 -5.35 -2.84
CA THR A 105 -24.93 -4.48 -1.74
C THR A 105 -23.93 -3.37 -1.48
N THR A 106 -24.34 -2.35 -0.72
CA THR A 106 -23.44 -1.33 -0.16
C THR A 106 -22.92 -1.72 1.23
N TYR A 107 -23.24 -2.93 1.72
CA TYR A 107 -22.86 -3.37 3.05
C TYR A 107 -21.45 -3.96 3.02
N ASN A 108 -20.53 -3.36 3.78
CA ASN A 108 -19.15 -3.83 3.85
C ASN A 108 -19.00 -4.98 4.85
N THR A 109 -18.31 -6.03 4.42
CA THR A 109 -17.88 -7.17 5.23
C THR A 109 -16.38 -7.06 5.51
N THR A 110 -15.96 -7.34 6.73
CA THR A 110 -14.54 -7.38 7.09
C THR A 110 -13.89 -8.66 6.56
N MET A 111 -12.82 -8.51 5.81
CA MET A 111 -12.03 -9.63 5.27
C MET A 111 -10.87 -9.97 6.19
N LEU A 112 -10.19 -8.95 6.72
CA LEU A 112 -9.10 -9.08 7.68
C LEU A 112 -9.30 -8.06 8.80
N ASN A 113 -9.04 -8.47 10.04
CA ASN A 113 -8.86 -7.58 11.17
C ASN A 113 -7.82 -8.19 12.12
N PHE A 114 -6.64 -7.60 12.15
CA PHE A 114 -5.51 -8.11 12.92
C PHE A 114 -4.86 -7.00 13.73
N VAL A 115 -4.41 -7.34 14.94
CA VAL A 115 -3.68 -6.43 15.83
C VAL A 115 -2.38 -7.10 16.22
N ASP A 116 -1.28 -6.45 15.88
CA ASP A 116 0.05 -6.80 16.38
C ASP A 116 0.44 -5.83 17.50
N ASN A 117 0.68 -6.43 18.68
CA ASN A 117 1.04 -5.69 19.89
C ASN A 117 2.54 -5.44 20.02
N ASN A 118 3.37 -6.03 19.16
CA ASN A 118 4.82 -5.93 19.21
C ASN A 118 5.37 -5.37 17.90
N PHE A 119 5.10 -4.10 17.65
CA PHE A 119 5.58 -3.40 16.47
C PHE A 119 6.73 -2.46 16.85
N GLN A 120 7.94 -2.79 16.42
CA GLN A 120 9.13 -1.98 16.63
C GLN A 120 9.88 -1.81 15.32
N PHE A 121 10.20 -0.57 14.96
CA PHE A 121 10.78 -0.25 13.66
C PHE A 121 11.60 1.03 13.71
N THR A 122 12.44 1.21 12.70
CA THR A 122 13.18 2.44 12.45
C THR A 122 12.52 3.23 11.32
N TYR A 123 12.46 4.55 11.45
CA TYR A 123 11.98 5.47 10.43
C TYR A 123 12.84 6.74 10.42
N VAL A 124 13.39 7.06 9.25
CA VAL A 124 14.16 8.28 9.00
C VAL A 124 13.34 9.20 8.11
N GLU A 125 13.20 10.46 8.51
CA GLU A 125 12.45 11.43 7.72
C GLU A 125 13.06 11.63 6.33
N PHE A 126 12.20 11.75 5.32
CA PHE A 126 12.57 11.98 3.92
C PHE A 126 13.31 10.82 3.23
N GLU A 127 13.60 9.73 3.94
CA GLU A 127 14.05 8.48 3.32
C GLU A 127 12.86 7.81 2.62
N PRO A 128 12.98 7.43 1.33
CA PRO A 128 11.92 6.71 0.65
C PRO A 128 11.74 5.32 1.27
N LEU A 129 10.48 4.92 1.46
CA LEU A 129 10.17 3.56 1.86
C LEU A 129 10.24 2.67 0.62
N GLU A 130 11.21 1.76 0.59
CA GLU A 130 11.42 0.82 -0.50
C GLU A 130 11.24 -0.63 -0.04
N PHE A 131 10.74 -1.46 -0.96
CA PHE A 131 10.52 -2.88 -0.73
C PHE A 131 11.02 -3.68 -1.93
N ASP A 132 11.78 -4.73 -1.64
CA ASP A 132 12.18 -5.76 -2.60
C ASP A 132 11.82 -7.13 -1.98
N PRO A 133 11.00 -7.95 -2.65
CA PRO A 133 10.62 -9.26 -2.12
C PRO A 133 11.79 -10.25 -1.98
N ASN A 134 12.96 -9.94 -2.56
CA ASN A 134 14.16 -10.79 -2.48
C ASN A 134 15.20 -10.26 -1.51
N THR A 135 15.05 -9.03 -1.01
CA THR A 135 16.07 -8.36 -0.22
C THR A 135 15.42 -7.67 0.99
N TYR A 136 15.87 -8.05 2.19
CA TYR A 136 15.45 -7.36 3.41
C TYR A 136 16.04 -5.94 3.44
N MET A 137 15.18 -4.93 3.41
CA MET A 137 15.57 -3.52 3.49
C MET A 137 15.37 -2.97 4.90
N SER A 138 14.15 -3.03 5.43
CA SER A 138 13.81 -2.54 6.76
C SER A 138 12.66 -3.34 7.37
N ASN A 139 12.56 -3.32 8.70
CA ASN A 139 11.45 -3.96 9.40
C ASN A 139 10.11 -3.29 9.05
N LEU A 140 10.07 -1.95 8.99
CA LEU A 140 8.87 -1.18 8.66
C LEU A 140 8.30 -1.61 7.30
N THR A 141 9.13 -1.57 6.25
CA THR A 141 8.67 -1.90 4.89
C THR A 141 8.33 -3.37 4.74
N SER A 142 9.06 -4.27 5.42
CA SER A 142 8.77 -5.71 5.42
C SER A 142 7.41 -6.02 6.08
N VAL A 143 7.13 -5.46 7.27
CA VAL A 143 5.85 -5.67 7.96
C VAL A 143 4.68 -5.11 7.16
N LEU A 144 4.84 -3.91 6.59
CA LEU A 144 3.81 -3.29 5.74
C LEU A 144 3.54 -4.12 4.47
N ALA A 145 4.60 -4.60 3.81
CA ALA A 145 4.49 -5.46 2.64
C ALA A 145 3.84 -6.81 2.96
N PHE A 146 4.20 -7.42 4.09
CA PHE A 146 3.55 -8.63 4.58
C PHE A 146 2.03 -8.46 4.70
N TYR A 147 1.58 -7.37 5.32
CA TYR A 147 0.16 -7.08 5.44
C TYR A 147 -0.50 -6.70 4.10
N ALA A 148 0.20 -6.02 3.20
CA ALA A 148 -0.30 -5.76 1.84
C ALA A 148 -0.63 -7.08 1.12
N TYR A 149 0.31 -8.04 1.12
CA TYR A 149 0.11 -9.34 0.49
C TYR A 149 -0.95 -10.20 1.18
N LEU A 150 -1.09 -10.12 2.51
CA LEU A 150 -2.21 -10.75 3.20
C LEU A 150 -3.56 -10.17 2.78
N ILE A 151 -3.68 -8.83 2.73
CA ILE A 151 -4.91 -8.16 2.32
C ILE A 151 -5.31 -8.60 0.91
N ILE A 152 -4.35 -8.60 -0.02
CA ILE A 152 -4.56 -9.02 -1.41
C ILE A 152 -4.94 -10.49 -1.48
N GLY A 153 -4.25 -11.36 -0.74
CA GLY A 153 -4.56 -12.79 -0.69
C GLY A 153 -6.00 -13.07 -0.25
N PHE A 154 -6.44 -12.45 0.86
CA PHE A 154 -7.80 -12.61 1.34
C PHE A 154 -8.86 -12.04 0.38
N ASP A 155 -8.54 -10.96 -0.34
CA ASP A 155 -9.42 -10.42 -1.36
C ASP A 155 -9.62 -11.40 -2.53
N TYR A 156 -8.54 -11.98 -3.05
CA TYR A 156 -8.61 -12.93 -4.17
C TYR A 156 -9.29 -14.26 -3.79
N ASP A 157 -9.06 -14.75 -2.57
CA ASP A 157 -9.73 -15.95 -2.04
C ASP A 157 -11.25 -15.78 -1.93
N SER A 158 -11.73 -14.55 -1.74
CA SER A 158 -13.17 -14.29 -1.67
C SER A 158 -13.87 -14.39 -3.02
N PHE A 159 -13.14 -14.29 -4.13
CA PHE A 159 -13.67 -14.47 -5.48
C PHE A 159 -13.51 -15.88 -6.03
N SER A 160 -12.51 -16.61 -5.56
CA SER A 160 -12.19 -17.95 -6.07
C SER A 160 -11.47 -18.77 -5.01
N LEU A 161 -11.78 -20.07 -4.95
CA LEU A 161 -11.10 -20.98 -4.06
C LEU A 161 -9.59 -20.97 -4.33
N ASN A 162 -8.79 -20.65 -3.32
CA ASN A 162 -7.33 -20.54 -3.37
C ASN A 162 -6.80 -19.48 -4.36
N GLY A 163 -7.61 -18.46 -4.71
CA GLY A 163 -7.16 -17.35 -5.54
C GLY A 163 -6.06 -16.51 -4.90
N GLY A 164 -6.00 -16.48 -3.57
CA GLY A 164 -5.04 -15.74 -2.76
C GLY A 164 -3.71 -16.45 -2.54
N GLN A 165 -3.63 -17.75 -2.83
CA GLN A 165 -2.47 -18.60 -2.61
C GLN A 165 -1.11 -17.97 -3.03
N PRO A 166 -0.94 -17.43 -4.25
CA PRO A 166 0.35 -16.86 -4.65
C PRO A 166 0.77 -15.66 -3.79
N TYR A 167 -0.18 -14.90 -3.24
CA TYR A 167 0.12 -13.74 -2.39
C TYR A 167 0.46 -14.16 -0.97
N PHE A 168 -0.18 -15.21 -0.44
CA PHE A 168 0.19 -15.80 0.84
C PHE A 168 1.60 -16.38 0.81
N GLU A 169 2.01 -17.01 -0.30
CA GLU A 169 3.37 -17.52 -0.50
C GLU A 169 4.43 -16.41 -0.58
N ILE A 170 4.06 -15.21 -1.04
CA ILE A 170 4.94 -14.03 -0.96
C ILE A 170 5.02 -13.55 0.48
N ALA A 171 3.88 -13.42 1.17
CA ALA A 171 3.83 -13.00 2.57
C ALA A 171 4.68 -13.93 3.47
N GLU A 172 4.59 -15.25 3.28
CA GLU A 172 5.39 -16.24 4.03
C GLU A 172 6.89 -16.05 3.86
N ARG A 173 7.36 -15.57 2.69
CA ARG A 173 8.80 -15.32 2.44
C ARG A 173 9.35 -14.06 3.09
N ILE A 174 8.47 -13.14 3.51
CA ILE A 174 8.86 -11.88 4.14
C ILE A 174 9.23 -12.08 5.62
N VAL A 175 8.69 -13.13 6.27
CA VAL A 175 8.82 -13.41 7.71
C VAL A 175 9.85 -14.49 8.04
#